data_AF-G7DW44-F1
#
_entry.id   AF-G7DW44-F1
#
_cell.length_a   1.000
_cell.length_b   1.000
_cell.length_c   1.000
_cell.angle_alpha   90.00
_cell.angle_beta   90.00
_cell.angle_gamma   90.00
#
_symmetry.space_group_name_H-M   'P 1'
#
loop_
_entity.id
_entity.type
_entity.pdbx_description
1 polymer ?
#
loop_
_entity_poly.entity_id
_entity_poly.type
_entity_poly.pdbx_seq_one_letter_code
_entity_poly.pdbx_strand_id
1 'polypeptide(L)'
;MGTSIVMEGQDTPALKIVLGDDKDVAYRSRGKLLPEDQQSTEPHIIRTFANLSLAARDERRKNKIMEPMPGVTRPECVDYDAYLVCDVEATCEDGAGYTFPNEIIELPITMLRWRKCEPRRTLKKILNEWELYVHAEFHTYVQPTWNKTLSKYCEDLTGISQAQVDRAPSWREALKLLSDWVLAHGIQGKGKLKSCFITDGPWDLRDFVPKTCWINGVSVPPMMTERYIDLRLCAATYFKIQPKLDSARALRIPHRKPDRMDVPSLLDALGLPPFEGRQHSGRADTRNTARVVMGFADIGWILIPTLHELPRSIPNNRWPWQSRSRSRHIIWPVTTSTAHAGQAPTARM
;
A
#
# COMPACT_ATOMS: atom_id res chain seq x y z
N MET A 1 34.99 51.82 -32.08
CA MET A 1 33.70 51.94 -31.37
C MET A 1 33.28 50.54 -30.95
N GLY A 2 33.06 50.34 -29.63
CA GLY A 2 32.40 49.20 -28.98
C GLY A 2 33.15 47.84 -29.00
N THR A 3 33.97 47.49 -28.00
CA THR A 3 33.66 46.70 -26.77
C THR A 3 32.98 45.35 -27.02
N SER A 4 33.35 44.20 -26.44
CA SER A 4 34.51 43.62 -25.75
C SER A 4 34.15 42.11 -25.58
N ILE A 5 35.01 41.12 -25.91
CA ILE A 5 35.85 40.27 -25.01
C ILE A 5 35.00 39.54 -23.93
N VAL A 6 34.98 38.20 -23.75
CA VAL A 6 36.02 37.29 -23.18
C VAL A 6 35.54 35.83 -23.35
N MET A 7 36.26 35.01 -24.13
CA MET A 7 37.17 33.88 -23.79
C MET A 7 36.53 32.56 -23.29
N GLU A 8 36.64 31.56 -24.17
CA GLU A 8 36.58 30.11 -23.96
C GLU A 8 37.92 29.53 -23.44
N GLY A 9 37.87 28.28 -22.95
CA GLY A 9 38.99 27.33 -22.85
C GLY A 9 38.94 26.49 -21.57
N GLN A 10 38.38 25.27 -21.53
CA GLN A 10 38.85 23.95 -22.03
C GLN A 10 39.65 23.13 -20.97
N ASP A 11 39.06 22.04 -20.44
CA ASP A 11 39.32 20.61 -20.82
C ASP A 11 39.07 19.54 -19.72
N THR A 12 38.11 18.63 -20.03
CA THR A 12 37.85 17.16 -19.80
C THR A 12 38.47 16.31 -18.64
N PRO A 13 38.04 15.04 -18.39
CA PRO A 13 36.78 14.28 -18.67
C PRO A 13 36.20 13.50 -17.44
N ALA A 14 34.91 13.12 -17.43
CA ALA A 14 34.44 11.80 -16.90
C ALA A 14 32.91 11.57 -16.96
N LEU A 15 32.56 10.39 -17.50
CA LEU A 15 31.39 9.53 -17.30
C LEU A 15 29.95 10.07 -17.44
N LYS A 16 29.34 9.69 -18.58
CA LYS A 16 27.90 9.46 -18.75
C LYS A 16 27.40 8.37 -17.78
N ILE A 17 26.36 8.68 -17.04
CA ILE A 17 25.30 7.73 -16.66
C ILE A 17 23.98 8.42 -16.95
N VAL A 18 23.25 7.89 -17.93
CA VAL A 18 21.88 8.30 -18.26
C VAL A 18 20.96 7.50 -17.36
N LEU A 19 20.26 8.17 -16.45
CA LEU A 19 19.03 7.67 -15.87
C LEU A 19 17.92 8.55 -16.44
N GLY A 20 17.10 7.96 -17.30
CA GLY A 20 15.99 8.66 -17.95
C GLY A 20 14.88 8.90 -16.93
N ASP A 21 14.70 10.17 -16.58
CA ASP A 21 13.53 10.67 -15.87
C ASP A 21 12.28 10.60 -16.76
N ASP A 22 11.16 10.36 -16.09
CA ASP A 22 9.79 10.38 -16.58
C ASP A 22 9.55 11.49 -17.61
N LYS A 23 9.12 11.09 -18.82
CA LYS A 23 8.57 12.04 -19.80
C LYS A 23 7.05 12.06 -19.72
N ASP A 24 6.57 13.26 -19.43
CA ASP A 24 5.28 13.81 -19.83
C ASP A 24 4.81 13.28 -21.20
N VAL A 25 3.61 12.69 -21.21
CA VAL A 25 2.81 12.53 -22.43
C VAL A 25 1.66 13.53 -22.36
N ALA A 26 1.88 14.69 -22.97
CA ALA A 26 0.84 15.68 -23.20
C ALA A 26 -0.13 15.19 -24.30
N TYR A 27 -1.41 15.00 -23.96
CA TYR A 27 -2.47 14.80 -24.95
C TYR A 27 -3.29 16.09 -25.09
N ARG A 28 -3.11 16.80 -26.20
CA ARG A 28 -3.97 17.93 -26.59
C ARG A 28 -5.22 17.39 -27.30
N SER A 29 -6.39 17.55 -26.70
CA SER A 29 -7.66 17.58 -27.42
C SER A 29 -8.49 18.79 -26.99
N ARG A 30 -8.93 19.57 -27.97
CA ARG A 30 -9.62 20.86 -27.85
C ARG A 30 -10.88 20.74 -26.98
N GLY A 31 -10.96 21.56 -25.94
CA GLY A 31 -12.18 21.75 -25.15
C GLY A 31 -11.88 22.42 -23.81
N LYS A 32 -11.98 23.75 -23.77
CA LYS A 32 -11.99 24.67 -22.62
C LYS A 32 -11.25 24.21 -21.34
N LEU A 33 -10.11 24.86 -21.08
CA LEU A 33 -9.43 24.90 -19.79
C LEU A 33 -10.43 25.19 -18.65
N LEU A 34 -10.54 24.26 -17.71
CA LEU A 34 -11.04 24.53 -16.36
C LEU A 34 -9.89 25.13 -15.55
N PRO A 35 -10.15 26.04 -14.59
CA PRO A 35 -9.11 26.75 -13.84
C PRO A 35 -8.20 25.79 -13.07
N GLU A 36 -6.89 26.03 -13.15
CA GLU A 36 -5.85 25.39 -12.34
C GLU A 36 -6.02 25.80 -10.86
N ASP A 37 -6.74 25.00 -10.09
CA ASP A 37 -6.77 25.08 -8.62
C ASP A 37 -7.19 23.71 -8.04
N GLN A 38 -6.34 23.15 -7.18
CA GLN A 38 -6.47 21.90 -6.40
C GLN A 38 -6.03 20.57 -7.03
N GLN A 39 -4.82 20.53 -7.59
CA GLN A 39 -4.03 19.29 -7.56
C GLN A 39 -3.30 19.18 -6.21
N SER A 40 -3.70 18.20 -5.39
CA SER A 40 -2.97 17.85 -4.16
C SER A 40 -1.60 17.30 -4.51
N THR A 41 -0.56 18.12 -4.40
CA THR A 41 0.81 17.67 -4.59
C THR A 41 1.20 16.72 -3.45
N GLU A 42 1.93 15.65 -3.75
CA GLU A 42 2.46 14.67 -2.80
C GLU A 42 3.06 15.30 -1.50
N PRO A 43 3.74 16.46 -1.53
CA PRO A 43 4.19 17.16 -0.33
C PRO A 43 3.08 17.59 0.63
N HIS A 44 1.90 17.96 0.13
CA HIS A 44 0.72 18.34 0.92
C HIS A 44 0.12 17.11 1.60
N ILE A 45 -0.03 16.00 0.88
CA ILE A 45 -0.50 14.72 1.44
C ILE A 45 0.41 14.32 2.60
N ILE A 46 1.72 14.22 2.36
CA ILE A 46 2.68 13.83 3.41
C ILE A 46 2.64 14.80 4.61
N ARG A 47 2.48 16.11 4.39
CA ARG A 47 2.37 17.10 5.48
C ARG A 47 1.10 16.88 6.32
N THR A 48 -0.04 16.66 5.68
CA THR A 48 -1.31 16.38 6.35
C THR A 48 -1.23 15.08 7.14
N PHE A 49 -0.69 14.01 6.53
CA PHE A 49 -0.45 12.73 7.21
C PHE A 49 0.50 12.87 8.40
N ALA A 50 1.59 13.62 8.27
CA ALA A 50 2.51 13.89 9.37
C ALA A 50 1.81 14.58 10.54
N ASN A 51 0.99 15.60 10.26
CA ASN A 51 0.25 16.33 11.29
C ASN A 51 -0.80 15.44 11.98
N LEU A 52 -1.56 14.64 11.22
CA LEU A 52 -2.52 13.68 11.76
C LEU A 52 -1.83 12.62 12.61
N SER A 53 -0.67 12.13 12.16
CA SER A 53 0.12 11.14 12.90
C SER A 53 0.65 11.70 14.21
N LEU A 54 1.16 12.93 14.21
CA LEU A 54 1.64 13.62 15.41
C LEU A 54 0.49 13.91 16.38
N ALA A 55 -0.64 14.41 15.89
CA ALA A 55 -1.83 14.67 16.70
C ALA A 55 -2.37 13.39 17.35
N ALA A 56 -2.51 12.30 16.59
CA ALA A 56 -2.93 11.01 17.10
C ALA A 56 -1.96 10.46 18.16
N ARG A 57 -0.66 10.67 17.99
CA ARG A 57 0.37 10.29 18.99
C ARG A 57 0.25 11.12 20.27
N ASP A 58 0.04 12.44 20.17
CA ASP A 58 -0.04 13.33 21.33
C ASP A 58 -1.33 13.15 22.13
N GLU A 59 -2.47 12.96 21.46
CA GLU A 59 -3.75 12.66 22.10
C GLU A 59 -3.68 11.33 22.87
N ARG A 60 -3.10 10.29 22.26
CA ARG A 60 -2.89 8.98 22.88
C ARG A 60 -1.88 9.01 24.04
N ARG A 61 -0.93 9.95 24.04
CA ARG A 61 0.03 10.15 25.16
C ARG A 61 -0.61 10.79 26.38
N LYS A 62 -1.66 11.61 26.20
CA LYS A 62 -2.40 12.26 27.29
C LYS A 62 -3.31 11.28 28.05
N ASN A 63 -3.78 10.23 27.38
CA ASN A 63 -4.57 9.16 27.97
C ASN A 63 -3.64 8.06 28.53
N LYS A 64 -3.07 8.27 29.73
CA LYS A 64 -2.17 7.30 30.37
C LYS A 64 -2.90 6.39 31.38
N ILE A 65 -2.73 5.08 31.16
CA ILE A 65 -2.73 3.93 32.09
C ILE A 65 -4.04 3.63 32.82
N MET A 66 -4.83 2.73 32.24
CA MET A 66 -5.72 1.84 32.98
C MET A 66 -5.15 0.41 32.96
N GLU A 67 -5.44 -0.38 34.00
CA GLU A 67 -5.08 -1.80 34.08
C GLU A 67 -5.64 -2.57 32.87
N PRO A 68 -4.87 -3.50 32.25
CA PRO A 68 -5.32 -4.22 31.07
C PRO A 68 -6.50 -5.14 31.39
N MET A 69 -7.64 -4.90 30.74
CA MET A 69 -8.81 -5.78 30.84
C MET A 69 -8.54 -7.17 30.22
N PRO A 70 -9.16 -8.25 30.71
CA PRO A 70 -9.08 -9.55 30.04
C PRO A 70 -9.59 -9.44 28.58
N GLY A 71 -8.79 -9.93 27.61
CA GLY A 71 -9.16 -9.94 26.19
C GLY A 71 -8.47 -8.88 25.31
N VAL A 72 -7.47 -8.15 25.79
CA VAL A 72 -6.68 -7.24 24.93
C VAL A 72 -5.87 -8.04 23.90
N THR A 73 -6.06 -7.72 22.63
CA THR A 73 -5.45 -8.39 21.45
C THR A 73 -4.34 -7.57 20.79
N ARG A 74 -4.12 -6.32 21.21
CA ARG A 74 -3.21 -5.34 20.58
C ARG A 74 -2.87 -4.19 21.54
N PRO A 75 -1.85 -3.36 21.27
CA PRO A 75 -1.64 -2.11 22.00
C PRO A 75 -2.87 -1.19 21.93
N GLU A 76 -3.22 -0.51 23.03
CA GLU A 76 -4.36 0.43 23.08
C GLU A 76 -4.25 1.56 22.06
N CYS A 77 -3.02 2.01 21.77
CA CYS A 77 -2.74 3.04 20.80
C CYS A 77 -2.73 2.53 19.35
N VAL A 78 -3.23 1.33 19.06
CA VAL A 78 -3.33 0.76 17.72
C VAL A 78 -4.79 0.41 17.41
N ASP A 79 -5.21 0.72 16.19
CA ASP A 79 -6.62 0.60 15.80
C ASP A 79 -6.99 -0.79 15.27
N TYR A 80 -6.01 -1.61 14.89
CA TYR A 80 -6.19 -2.87 14.15
C TYR A 80 -5.56 -4.06 14.90
N ASP A 81 -6.32 -5.14 15.01
CA ASP A 81 -5.91 -6.43 15.59
C ASP A 81 -4.99 -7.23 14.67
N ALA A 82 -5.18 -7.05 13.36
CA ALA A 82 -4.46 -7.77 12.33
C ALA A 82 -4.13 -6.86 11.15
N TYR A 83 -2.99 -7.11 10.52
CA TYR A 83 -2.61 -6.50 9.25
C TYR A 83 -2.49 -7.59 8.18
N LEU A 84 -3.02 -7.31 6.99
CA LEU A 84 -3.00 -8.21 5.84
C LEU A 84 -2.05 -7.61 4.80
N VAL A 85 -0.79 -8.03 4.83
CA VAL A 85 0.22 -7.54 3.88
C VAL A 85 0.01 -8.26 2.55
N CYS A 86 -0.29 -7.52 1.48
CA CYS A 86 -0.61 -8.03 0.17
C CYS A 86 0.32 -7.42 -0.88
N ASP A 87 0.72 -8.24 -1.85
CA ASP A 87 1.57 -7.85 -2.98
C ASP A 87 1.25 -8.79 -4.15
N VAL A 88 0.42 -8.35 -5.10
CA VAL A 88 -0.07 -9.23 -6.16
C VAL A 88 0.85 -9.17 -7.37
N GLU A 89 1.11 -10.33 -7.98
CA GLU A 89 1.68 -10.35 -9.33
C GLU A 89 0.56 -10.35 -10.36
N ALA A 90 0.77 -9.67 -11.47
CA ALA A 90 -0.22 -9.54 -12.53
C ALA A 90 0.38 -9.73 -13.93
N THR A 91 -0.44 -10.17 -14.89
CA THR A 91 -0.04 -10.21 -16.31
C THR A 91 0.46 -8.84 -16.76
N CYS A 92 1.56 -8.81 -17.49
CA CYS A 92 2.17 -7.57 -17.96
C CYS A 92 2.90 -7.76 -19.31
N GLU A 93 3.14 -6.64 -19.98
CA GLU A 93 3.93 -6.56 -21.20
C GLU A 93 4.90 -5.37 -21.09
N ASP A 94 6.09 -5.53 -21.69
CA ASP A 94 7.09 -4.48 -21.70
C ASP A 94 6.57 -3.22 -22.42
N GLY A 95 6.75 -2.06 -21.79
CA GLY A 95 6.29 -0.77 -22.32
C GLY A 95 4.77 -0.54 -22.34
N ALA A 96 3.93 -1.48 -21.90
CA ALA A 96 2.46 -1.35 -22.01
C ALA A 96 1.84 -0.36 -20.98
N GLY A 97 2.56 -0.03 -19.91
CA GLY A 97 2.12 0.93 -18.89
C GLY A 97 0.88 0.51 -18.10
N TYR A 98 0.33 1.43 -17.30
CA TYR A 98 -0.78 1.15 -16.38
C TYR A 98 -2.15 0.97 -17.05
N THR A 99 -2.29 1.25 -18.34
CA THR A 99 -3.54 1.04 -19.08
C THR A 99 -3.68 -0.39 -19.58
N PHE A 100 -2.65 -1.23 -19.49
CA PHE A 100 -2.73 -2.65 -19.84
C PHE A 100 -3.84 -3.38 -19.03
N PRO A 101 -4.59 -4.32 -19.64
CA PRO A 101 -5.60 -5.11 -18.93
C PRO A 101 -4.93 -6.21 -18.09
N ASN A 102 -4.21 -5.79 -17.05
CA ASN A 102 -3.57 -6.71 -16.10
C ASN A 102 -4.63 -7.61 -15.42
N GLU A 103 -4.32 -8.89 -15.31
CA GLU A 103 -5.02 -9.87 -14.50
C GLU A 103 -4.08 -10.38 -13.42
N ILE A 104 -4.54 -10.44 -12.17
CA ILE A 104 -3.76 -11.05 -11.08
C ILE A 104 -3.47 -12.51 -11.42
N ILE A 105 -2.22 -12.92 -11.27
CA ILE A 105 -1.71 -14.28 -11.52
C ILE A 105 -1.02 -14.90 -10.28
N GLU A 106 -0.72 -14.10 -9.26
CA GLU A 106 -0.33 -14.55 -7.91
C GLU A 106 -1.04 -13.70 -6.86
N LEU A 107 -1.67 -14.34 -5.87
CA LEU A 107 -2.33 -13.69 -4.74
C LEU A 107 -1.74 -14.20 -3.41
N PRO A 108 -0.68 -13.56 -2.90
CA PRO A 108 -0.12 -13.81 -1.58
C PRO A 108 -0.64 -12.80 -0.55
N ILE A 109 -0.84 -13.27 0.68
CA ILE A 109 -1.10 -12.40 1.83
C ILE A 109 -0.33 -12.93 3.05
N THR A 110 0.43 -12.06 3.70
CA THR A 110 1.05 -12.34 5.00
C THR A 110 0.25 -11.65 6.11
N MET A 111 -0.34 -12.42 7.03
CA MET A 111 -1.09 -11.89 8.17
C MET A 111 -0.16 -11.63 9.35
N LEU A 112 -0.20 -10.40 9.86
CA LEU A 112 0.46 -10.01 11.09
C LEU A 112 -0.56 -9.85 12.22
N ARG A 113 -0.20 -10.29 13.43
CA ARG A 113 -0.96 -10.06 14.66
C ARG A 113 -0.06 -9.56 15.76
N TRP A 114 -0.66 -8.99 16.80
CA TRP A 114 0.05 -8.57 17.99
C TRP A 114 0.12 -9.70 19.02
N ARG A 115 1.24 -9.78 19.72
CA ARG A 115 1.38 -10.59 20.94
C ARG A 115 2.15 -9.80 21.99
N LYS A 116 2.04 -10.21 23.25
CA LYS A 116 2.86 -9.62 24.29
C LYS A 116 4.31 -10.08 24.17
N CYS A 117 5.25 -9.16 24.28
CA CYS A 117 6.67 -9.47 24.39
C CYS A 117 6.94 -10.22 25.70
N GLU A 118 7.87 -11.18 25.69
CA GLU A 118 8.41 -11.70 26.95
C GLU A 118 9.20 -10.60 27.70
N PRO A 119 9.19 -10.58 29.04
CA PRO A 119 9.93 -9.59 29.81
C PRO A 119 11.43 -9.63 29.50
N ARG A 120 11.92 -8.74 28.63
CA ARG A 120 13.35 -8.57 28.38
C ARG A 120 13.96 -7.58 29.37
N ARG A 121 15.16 -7.90 29.89
CA ARG A 121 15.96 -7.13 30.86
C ARG A 121 16.40 -5.72 30.41
N THR A 122 16.00 -5.23 29.23
CA THR A 122 16.55 -3.99 28.66
C THR A 122 15.46 -2.94 28.41
N LEU A 123 15.73 -1.74 28.91
CA LEU A 123 14.93 -0.51 28.90
C LEU A 123 14.39 -0.14 27.51
N LYS A 124 13.24 -0.68 27.16
CA LYS A 124 12.48 -0.23 26.01
C LYS A 124 11.15 0.29 26.59
N LYS A 125 10.89 1.61 26.52
CA LYS A 125 9.72 2.28 27.15
C LYS A 125 8.46 2.31 26.26
N ILE A 126 7.33 1.93 26.87
CA ILE A 126 5.91 2.10 26.48
C ILE A 126 5.34 1.19 25.37
N LEU A 127 6.02 0.90 24.24
CA LEU A 127 5.51 -0.06 23.23
C LEU A 127 6.04 -1.49 23.36
N ASN A 128 6.92 -1.73 24.34
CA ASN A 128 7.76 -2.94 24.37
C ASN A 128 7.16 -4.10 25.13
N GLU A 129 5.89 -3.96 25.48
CA GLU A 129 5.06 -5.09 25.88
C GLU A 129 4.42 -5.78 24.69
N TRP A 130 4.48 -5.22 23.48
CA TRP A 130 3.82 -5.78 22.31
C TRP A 130 4.76 -5.83 21.10
N GLU A 131 4.66 -6.92 20.34
CA GLU A 131 5.33 -7.06 19.06
C GLU A 131 4.34 -7.58 18.02
N LEU A 132 4.55 -7.18 16.77
CA LEU A 132 3.93 -7.85 15.64
C LEU A 132 4.67 -9.17 15.36
N TYR A 133 3.93 -10.18 14.98
CA TYR A 133 4.48 -11.45 14.50
C TYR A 133 3.67 -11.95 13.30
N VAL A 134 4.33 -12.72 12.44
CA VAL A 134 3.65 -13.44 11.35
C VAL A 134 2.77 -14.51 11.96
N HIS A 135 1.45 -14.35 11.81
CA HIS A 135 0.46 -15.27 12.34
C HIS A 135 0.12 -16.38 11.34
N ALA A 136 -0.06 -16.02 10.07
CA ALA A 136 -0.45 -16.93 9.01
C ALA A 136 -0.09 -16.37 7.63
N GLU A 137 -0.02 -17.25 6.64
CA GLU A 137 0.20 -16.89 5.24
C GLU A 137 -0.88 -17.54 4.36
N PHE A 138 -1.31 -16.80 3.35
CA PHE A 138 -2.17 -17.26 2.27
C PHE A 138 -1.40 -17.12 0.95
N HIS A 139 -1.53 -18.10 0.06
CA HIS A 139 -0.90 -18.06 -1.25
C HIS A 139 -1.70 -18.89 -2.25
N THR A 140 -1.96 -18.31 -3.42
CA THR A 140 -2.42 -19.06 -4.58
C THR A 140 -1.95 -18.37 -5.86
N TYR A 141 -1.65 -19.17 -6.89
CA TYR A 141 -1.64 -18.65 -8.26
C TYR A 141 -3.07 -18.45 -8.76
N VAL A 142 -3.23 -17.72 -9.85
CA VAL A 142 -4.53 -17.46 -10.48
C VAL A 142 -4.42 -17.63 -11.99
N GLN A 143 -5.39 -18.30 -12.59
CA GLN A 143 -5.47 -18.46 -14.03
C GLN A 143 -6.05 -17.20 -14.69
N PRO A 144 -5.30 -16.52 -15.59
CA PRO A 144 -5.81 -15.40 -16.37
C PRO A 144 -6.78 -15.89 -17.45
N THR A 145 -7.74 -15.05 -17.81
CA THR A 145 -8.83 -15.36 -18.74
C THR A 145 -8.89 -14.45 -19.96
N TRP A 146 -8.33 -13.24 -19.84
CA TRP A 146 -8.25 -12.24 -20.89
C TRP A 146 -6.97 -12.42 -21.71
N ASN A 147 -5.81 -12.39 -21.04
CA ASN A 147 -4.50 -12.66 -21.63
C ASN A 147 -3.97 -13.97 -21.05
N LYS A 148 -4.44 -15.09 -21.63
CA LYS A 148 -4.20 -16.44 -21.10
C LYS A 148 -2.74 -16.88 -21.19
N THR A 149 -2.03 -16.41 -22.21
CA THR A 149 -0.61 -16.69 -22.42
C THR A 149 0.19 -15.57 -21.79
N LEU A 150 1.05 -15.91 -20.83
CA LEU A 150 2.00 -14.97 -20.23
C LEU A 150 3.00 -14.52 -21.28
N SER A 151 3.30 -13.22 -21.29
CA SER A 151 4.40 -12.71 -22.10
C SER A 151 5.73 -13.21 -21.53
N LYS A 152 6.75 -13.33 -22.37
CA LYS A 152 8.11 -13.68 -21.92
C LYS A 152 8.62 -12.70 -20.85
N TYR A 153 8.32 -11.41 -21.03
CA TYR A 153 8.63 -10.38 -20.05
C TYR A 153 7.97 -10.66 -18.69
N CYS A 154 6.69 -11.03 -18.68
CA CYS A 154 5.96 -11.35 -17.45
C CYS A 154 6.55 -12.58 -16.74
N GLU A 155 6.87 -13.64 -17.48
CA GLU A 155 7.51 -14.84 -16.91
C GLU A 155 8.91 -14.51 -16.36
N ASP A 156 9.70 -13.70 -17.07
CA ASP A 156 11.05 -13.31 -16.64
C ASP A 156 11.02 -12.36 -15.44
N LEU A 157 10.05 -11.45 -15.40
CA LEU A 157 9.87 -10.50 -14.30
C LEU A 157 9.39 -11.21 -13.04
N THR A 158 8.34 -12.03 -13.14
CA THR A 158 7.68 -12.64 -11.97
C THR A 158 8.24 -14.00 -11.56
N GLY A 159 8.92 -14.69 -12.48
CA GLY A 159 9.33 -16.08 -12.32
C GLY A 159 8.17 -17.08 -12.34
N ILE A 160 6.95 -16.63 -12.64
CA ILE A 160 5.77 -17.48 -12.78
C ILE A 160 5.75 -18.06 -14.19
N SER A 161 5.75 -19.38 -14.30
CA SER A 161 5.64 -20.09 -15.58
C SER A 161 4.19 -20.19 -16.06
N GLN A 162 4.02 -20.28 -17.38
CA GLN A 162 2.72 -20.58 -17.99
C GLN A 162 2.05 -21.81 -17.35
N ALA A 163 2.82 -22.87 -17.08
CA ALA A 163 2.30 -24.10 -16.49
C ALA A 163 1.74 -23.91 -15.07
N GLN A 164 2.21 -22.92 -14.31
CA GLN A 164 1.66 -22.59 -12.99
C GLN A 164 0.29 -21.93 -13.11
N VAL A 165 0.14 -20.95 -14.01
CA VAL A 165 -1.14 -20.27 -14.21
C VAL A 165 -2.17 -21.16 -14.92
N ASP A 166 -1.73 -22.09 -15.78
CA ASP A 166 -2.63 -23.04 -16.46
C ASP A 166 -3.33 -24.00 -15.49
N ARG A 167 -2.65 -24.38 -14.40
CA ARG A 167 -3.18 -25.27 -13.35
C ARG A 167 -3.81 -24.54 -12.18
N ALA A 168 -3.73 -23.21 -12.18
CA ALA A 168 -4.21 -22.39 -11.07
C ALA A 168 -5.75 -22.31 -11.04
N PRO A 169 -6.35 -22.05 -9.87
CA PRO A 169 -7.77 -21.72 -9.79
C PRO A 169 -8.10 -20.45 -10.58
N SER A 170 -9.35 -20.33 -11.03
CA SER A 170 -9.87 -19.08 -11.55
C SER A 170 -9.89 -17.99 -10.48
N TRP A 171 -9.98 -16.72 -10.88
CA TRP A 171 -10.08 -15.60 -9.93
C TRP A 171 -11.24 -15.76 -8.93
N ARG A 172 -12.39 -16.29 -9.38
CA ARG A 172 -13.55 -16.53 -8.51
C ARG A 172 -13.26 -17.57 -7.44
N GLU A 173 -12.55 -18.64 -7.81
CA GLU A 173 -12.14 -19.69 -6.88
C GLU A 173 -11.05 -19.18 -5.91
N ALA A 174 -10.08 -18.40 -6.40
CA ALA A 174 -9.07 -17.75 -5.57
C ALA A 174 -9.70 -16.82 -4.52
N LEU A 175 -10.72 -16.03 -4.89
CA LEU A 175 -11.48 -15.21 -3.94
C LEU A 175 -12.25 -16.05 -2.92
N LYS A 176 -12.76 -17.21 -3.31
CA LYS A 176 -13.41 -18.14 -2.37
C LYS A 176 -12.40 -18.70 -1.38
N LEU A 177 -11.24 -19.17 -1.86
CA LEU A 177 -10.14 -19.67 -1.01
C LEU A 177 -9.69 -18.59 -0.02
N LEU A 178 -9.56 -17.35 -0.48
CA LEU A 178 -9.25 -16.22 0.38
C LEU A 178 -10.36 -15.99 1.42
N SER A 179 -11.62 -15.98 1.00
CA SER A 179 -12.76 -15.79 1.91
C SER A 179 -12.81 -16.84 3.01
N ASP A 180 -12.59 -18.11 2.65
CA ASP A 180 -12.55 -19.22 3.61
C ASP A 180 -11.37 -19.05 4.58
N TRP A 181 -10.20 -18.64 4.06
CA TRP A 181 -9.02 -18.41 4.88
C TRP A 181 -9.17 -17.24 5.86
N VAL A 182 -9.70 -16.09 5.43
CA VAL A 182 -9.91 -14.95 6.34
C VAL A 182 -11.00 -15.22 7.38
N LEU A 183 -12.02 -16.02 7.03
CA LEU A 183 -13.03 -16.49 7.98
C LEU A 183 -12.40 -17.40 9.04
N ALA A 184 -11.57 -18.36 8.63
CA ALA A 184 -10.89 -19.28 9.54
C ALA A 184 -9.97 -18.56 10.55
N HIS A 185 -9.44 -17.40 10.19
CA HIS A 185 -8.59 -16.57 11.04
C HIS A 185 -9.34 -15.46 11.79
N GLY A 186 -10.68 -15.46 11.76
CA GLY A 186 -11.52 -14.54 12.53
C GLY A 186 -11.52 -13.09 12.02
N ILE A 187 -11.08 -12.87 10.78
CA ILE A 187 -11.10 -11.55 10.12
C ILE A 187 -12.51 -11.24 9.56
N GLN A 188 -13.30 -12.28 9.30
CA GLN A 188 -14.71 -12.17 8.92
C GLN A 188 -15.60 -12.92 9.92
N GLY A 189 -16.91 -12.64 9.87
CA GLY A 189 -17.89 -13.25 10.78
C GLY A 189 -18.29 -12.37 11.97
N LYS A 190 -19.09 -12.94 12.87
CA LYS A 190 -19.59 -12.25 14.07
C LYS A 190 -18.46 -12.09 15.09
N GLY A 191 -18.24 -10.88 15.58
CA GLY A 191 -17.13 -10.58 16.50
C GLY A 191 -15.76 -10.57 15.81
N LYS A 192 -15.73 -10.31 14.49
CA LYS A 192 -14.50 -10.27 13.71
C LYS A 192 -13.45 -9.33 14.31
N LEU A 193 -12.19 -9.73 14.17
CA LEU A 193 -11.03 -8.89 14.42
C LEU A 193 -11.05 -7.70 13.47
N LYS A 194 -10.63 -6.54 13.95
CA LYS A 194 -10.47 -5.36 13.09
C LYS A 194 -9.17 -5.48 12.32
N SER A 195 -9.26 -5.60 11.00
CA SER A 195 -8.10 -5.78 10.11
C SER A 195 -7.89 -4.61 9.16
N CYS A 196 -6.67 -4.44 8.66
CA CYS A 196 -6.34 -3.51 7.58
C CYS A 196 -5.39 -4.17 6.56
N PHE A 197 -5.61 -3.94 5.28
CA PHE A 197 -4.60 -4.30 4.27
C PHE A 197 -3.41 -3.34 4.29
N ILE A 198 -2.23 -3.86 3.96
CA ILE A 198 -1.00 -3.10 3.73
C ILE A 198 -0.41 -3.52 2.38
N THR A 199 0.01 -2.56 1.57
CA THR A 199 0.62 -2.78 0.23
C THR A 199 1.85 -1.90 0.04
N ASP A 200 2.79 -2.30 -0.83
CA ASP A 200 3.94 -1.46 -1.25
C ASP A 200 3.50 -0.46 -2.34
N GLY A 201 2.72 0.53 -1.91
CA GLY A 201 2.09 1.51 -2.80
C GLY A 201 0.62 1.18 -3.07
N PRO A 202 -0.06 1.95 -3.93
CA PRO A 202 -1.52 1.85 -4.07
C PRO A 202 -1.98 0.78 -5.07
N TRP A 203 -1.10 0.27 -5.91
CA TRP A 203 -1.49 -0.39 -7.17
C TRP A 203 -2.25 -1.70 -7.00
N ASP A 204 -1.91 -2.54 -6.02
CA ASP A 204 -2.55 -3.84 -5.80
C ASP A 204 -4.06 -3.71 -5.63
N LEU A 205 -4.48 -2.85 -4.70
CA LEU A 205 -5.88 -2.68 -4.33
C LEU A 205 -6.60 -1.62 -5.16
N ARG A 206 -5.89 -0.57 -5.60
CA ARG A 206 -6.48 0.49 -6.42
C ARG A 206 -6.67 0.06 -7.88
N ASP A 207 -5.72 -0.68 -8.44
CA ASP A 207 -5.67 -0.96 -9.88
C ASP A 207 -5.88 -2.45 -10.17
N PHE A 208 -5.03 -3.35 -9.66
CA PHE A 208 -5.01 -4.75 -10.09
C PHE A 208 -6.24 -5.54 -9.64
N VAL A 209 -6.66 -5.39 -8.38
CA VAL A 209 -7.87 -6.04 -7.87
C VAL A 209 -9.14 -5.59 -8.64
N PRO A 210 -9.42 -4.28 -8.81
CA PRO A 210 -10.58 -3.84 -9.60
C PRO A 210 -10.55 -4.26 -11.06
N LYS A 211 -9.38 -4.23 -11.72
CA LYS A 211 -9.22 -4.72 -13.11
C LYS A 211 -9.58 -6.19 -13.22
N THR A 212 -8.98 -7.02 -12.37
CA THR A 212 -9.18 -8.48 -12.38
C THR A 212 -10.64 -8.83 -12.08
N CYS A 213 -11.26 -8.14 -11.11
CA CYS A 213 -12.68 -8.28 -10.80
C CYS A 213 -13.58 -7.94 -11.99
N TRP A 214 -13.31 -6.83 -12.69
CA TRP A 214 -14.08 -6.44 -13.86
C TRP A 214 -13.97 -7.46 -14.99
N ILE A 215 -12.75 -7.91 -15.29
CA ILE A 215 -12.47 -8.89 -16.35
C ILE A 215 -13.28 -10.18 -16.10
N ASN A 216 -13.27 -10.64 -14.86
CA ASN A 216 -13.94 -11.86 -14.42
C ASN A 216 -15.45 -11.68 -14.12
N GLY A 217 -15.99 -10.46 -14.23
CA GLY A 217 -17.39 -10.18 -13.92
C GLY A 217 -17.77 -10.50 -12.47
N VAL A 218 -16.89 -10.17 -11.52
CA VAL A 218 -17.13 -10.33 -10.08
C VAL A 218 -17.08 -8.96 -9.39
N SER A 219 -17.84 -8.83 -8.30
CA SER A 219 -17.73 -7.66 -7.42
C SER A 219 -16.39 -7.66 -6.71
N VAL A 220 -15.86 -6.48 -6.43
CA VAL A 220 -14.66 -6.36 -5.61
C VAL A 220 -15.00 -6.72 -4.16
N PRO A 221 -14.23 -7.58 -3.46
CA PRO A 221 -14.49 -7.89 -2.07
C PRO A 221 -14.45 -6.62 -1.20
N PRO A 222 -15.46 -6.36 -0.34
CA PRO A 222 -15.48 -5.16 0.50
C PRO A 222 -14.18 -4.93 1.27
N MET A 223 -13.62 -6.00 1.87
CA MET A 223 -12.37 -5.92 2.64
C MET A 223 -11.16 -5.40 1.85
N MET A 224 -11.18 -5.52 0.52
CA MET A 224 -10.12 -5.07 -0.39
C MET A 224 -10.41 -3.68 -1.00
N THR A 225 -11.55 -3.08 -0.67
CA THR A 225 -11.97 -1.73 -1.10
C THR A 225 -12.13 -0.75 0.05
N GLU A 226 -12.04 -1.24 1.28
CA GLU A 226 -11.96 -0.40 2.49
C GLU A 226 -10.62 0.36 2.52
N ARG A 227 -10.41 1.20 3.55
CA ARG A 227 -9.12 1.88 3.73
C ARG A 227 -8.01 0.85 3.89
N TYR A 228 -6.92 1.03 3.16
CA TYR A 228 -5.68 0.28 3.28
C TYR A 228 -4.52 1.20 3.70
N ILE A 229 -3.42 0.62 4.15
CA ILE A 229 -2.18 1.33 4.46
C ILE A 229 -1.26 1.22 3.26
N ASP A 230 -0.87 2.36 2.72
CA ASP A 230 0.21 2.46 1.74
C ASP A 230 1.54 2.56 2.50
N LEU A 231 2.35 1.49 2.45
CA LEU A 231 3.60 1.42 3.20
C LEU A 231 4.59 2.51 2.77
N ARG A 232 4.65 2.84 1.48
CA ARG A 232 5.58 3.85 0.95
C ARG A 232 5.24 5.22 1.51
N LEU A 233 3.95 5.57 1.53
CA LEU A 233 3.52 6.84 2.11
C LEU A 233 3.77 6.87 3.62
N CYS A 234 3.54 5.77 4.31
CA CYS A 234 3.78 5.67 5.74
C CYS A 234 5.27 5.84 6.08
N ALA A 235 6.14 5.17 5.32
CA ALA A 235 7.59 5.28 5.45
C ALA A 235 8.09 6.69 5.10
N ALA A 236 7.64 7.26 3.99
CA ALA A 236 8.01 8.63 3.59
C ALA A 236 7.60 9.66 4.67
N THR A 237 6.44 9.46 5.30
CA THR A 237 5.97 10.28 6.42
C THR A 237 6.88 10.15 7.62
N TYR A 238 7.24 8.93 8.01
CA TYR A 238 8.19 8.67 9.11
C TYR A 238 9.52 9.39 8.88
N PHE A 239 10.18 9.13 7.75
CA PHE A 239 11.50 9.70 7.47
C PHE A 239 11.49 11.23 7.32
N LYS A 240 10.35 11.83 6.94
CA LYS A 240 10.20 13.30 6.90
C LYS A 240 10.15 13.93 8.30
N ILE A 241 9.54 13.24 9.28
CA ILE A 241 9.41 13.78 10.64
C ILE A 241 10.49 13.30 11.60
N GLN A 242 11.20 12.23 11.25
CA GLN A 242 12.24 11.62 12.08
C GLN A 242 13.24 12.64 12.66
N PRO A 243 13.80 13.61 11.90
CA PRO A 243 14.74 14.60 12.48
C PRO A 243 14.16 15.39 13.66
N LYS A 244 12.85 15.66 13.64
CA LYS A 244 12.14 16.32 14.75
C LYS A 244 11.95 15.39 15.95
N LEU A 245 11.77 14.09 15.72
CA LEU A 245 11.64 13.08 16.77
C LEU A 245 12.97 12.82 17.47
N ASP A 246 14.07 12.76 16.70
CA ASP A 246 15.43 12.52 17.21
C ASP A 246 15.92 13.68 18.09
N SER A 247 15.48 14.91 17.79
CA SER A 247 15.76 16.08 18.62
C SER A 247 15.06 16.01 20.00
N ALA A 248 14.00 15.19 20.13
CA ALA A 248 13.20 15.03 21.35
C ALA A 248 13.49 13.74 22.12
N ARG A 249 14.25 12.78 21.53
CA ARG A 249 14.58 11.49 22.14
C ARG A 249 16.03 11.13 21.83
N ALA A 250 16.82 10.85 22.87
CA ALA A 250 18.18 10.30 22.76
C ALA A 250 18.23 8.84 22.22
N LEU A 251 17.36 8.48 21.27
CA LEU A 251 17.35 7.19 20.59
C LEU A 251 18.12 7.33 19.29
N ARG A 252 19.42 7.02 19.36
CA ARG A 252 20.37 7.00 18.25
C ARG A 252 20.18 5.73 17.40
N ILE A 253 19.05 5.56 16.72
CA ILE A 253 19.03 4.61 15.60
C ILE A 253 19.40 5.42 14.35
N PRO A 254 20.56 5.15 13.72
CA PRO A 254 21.04 5.94 12.59
C PRO A 254 20.25 5.59 11.34
N HIS A 255 18.96 5.95 11.28
CA HIS A 255 18.21 5.78 10.05
C HIS A 255 18.51 6.96 9.13
N ARG A 256 19.30 6.70 8.09
CA ARG A 256 19.39 7.61 6.94
C ARG A 256 18.12 7.42 6.12
N LYS A 257 17.44 8.51 5.76
CA LYS A 257 16.33 8.44 4.80
C LYS A 257 16.84 7.74 3.53
N PRO A 258 16.18 6.67 3.06
CA PRO A 258 16.60 6.00 1.85
C PRO A 258 16.31 6.86 0.61
N ASP A 259 17.09 6.67 -0.45
CA ASP A 259 16.89 7.36 -1.73
C ASP A 259 15.62 6.89 -2.43
N ARG A 260 15.18 5.65 -2.15
CA ARG A 260 13.95 5.04 -2.67
C ARG A 260 13.08 4.53 -1.53
N MET A 261 11.77 4.41 -1.79
CA MET A 261 10.80 3.87 -0.83
C MET A 261 10.39 2.43 -1.18
N ASP A 262 11.23 1.70 -1.92
CA ASP A 262 11.02 0.27 -2.18
C ASP A 262 11.40 -0.58 -0.96
N VAL A 263 10.85 -1.79 -0.88
CA VAL A 263 11.05 -2.70 0.24
C VAL A 263 12.53 -2.95 0.57
N PRO A 264 13.44 -3.22 -0.40
CA PRO A 264 14.86 -3.39 -0.09
C PRO A 264 15.50 -2.17 0.58
N SER A 265 15.21 -0.96 0.10
CA SER A 265 15.74 0.27 0.69
C SER A 265 15.18 0.54 2.07
N LEU A 266 13.90 0.18 2.31
CA LEU A 266 13.28 0.31 3.63
C LEU A 266 13.85 -0.69 4.65
N LEU A 267 14.16 -1.92 4.23
CA LEU A 267 14.85 -2.91 5.08
C LEU A 267 16.21 -2.37 5.54
N ASP A 268 17.03 -1.88 4.59
CA ASP A 268 18.34 -1.30 4.88
C ASP A 268 18.23 -0.08 5.81
N ALA A 269 17.32 0.86 5.49
CA ALA A 269 17.10 2.05 6.30
C ALA A 269 16.67 1.73 7.74
N LEU A 270 15.95 0.62 7.96
CA LEU A 270 15.56 0.14 9.29
C LEU A 270 16.64 -0.71 9.98
N GLY A 271 17.77 -0.98 9.32
CA GLY A 271 18.83 -1.86 9.83
C GLY A 271 18.42 -3.33 9.91
N LEU A 272 17.46 -3.75 9.09
CA LEU A 272 17.01 -5.14 9.00
C LEU A 272 17.88 -5.91 8.00
N PRO A 273 17.94 -7.26 8.10
CA PRO A 273 18.65 -8.05 7.09
C PRO A 273 18.09 -7.79 5.68
N PRO A 274 18.90 -7.97 4.61
CA PRO A 274 18.48 -7.73 3.23
C PRO A 274 17.22 -8.49 2.80
N PHE A 275 16.70 -8.12 1.63
CA PHE A 275 15.57 -8.81 1.01
C PHE A 275 15.83 -10.31 0.86
N GLU A 276 14.89 -11.15 1.29
CA GLU A 276 14.98 -12.60 1.21
C GLU A 276 14.08 -13.17 0.11
N GLY A 277 14.64 -14.05 -0.73
CA GLY A 277 13.92 -14.65 -1.85
C GLY A 277 14.09 -13.86 -3.15
N ARG A 278 13.17 -14.08 -4.09
CA ARG A 278 13.18 -13.46 -5.42
C ARG A 278 12.26 -12.25 -5.41
N GLN A 279 12.75 -11.07 -5.80
CA GLN A 279 11.88 -9.90 -6.01
C GLN A 279 10.89 -10.18 -7.15
N HIS A 280 9.70 -9.58 -7.09
CA HIS A 280 8.59 -9.88 -8.00
C HIS A 280 8.16 -11.35 -7.88
N SER A 281 8.23 -11.88 -6.68
CA SER A 281 7.49 -13.07 -6.30
C SER A 281 6.64 -12.62 -5.15
N GLY A 282 5.34 -12.47 -5.35
CA GLY A 282 4.48 -11.84 -4.36
C GLY A 282 4.59 -12.50 -2.97
N ARG A 283 4.84 -13.81 -2.90
CA ARG A 283 5.10 -14.48 -1.61
C ARG A 283 6.37 -13.99 -0.92
N ALA A 284 7.47 -13.81 -1.66
CA ALA A 284 8.69 -13.22 -1.11
C ALA A 284 8.48 -11.74 -0.77
N ASP A 285 7.81 -10.99 -1.64
CA ASP A 285 7.57 -9.56 -1.43
C ASP A 285 6.69 -9.31 -0.20
N THR A 286 5.56 -10.00 -0.04
CA THR A 286 4.72 -9.87 1.16
C THR A 286 5.46 -10.20 2.47
N ARG A 287 6.36 -11.18 2.47
CA ARG A 287 7.19 -11.51 3.64
C ARG A 287 8.17 -10.39 3.98
N ASN A 288 8.83 -9.82 2.98
CA ASN A 288 9.78 -8.72 3.21
C ASN A 288 9.06 -7.42 3.59
N THR A 289 7.93 -7.12 2.97
CA THR A 289 7.04 -6.02 3.35
C THR A 289 6.55 -6.18 4.79
N ALA A 290 6.20 -7.40 5.21
CA ALA A 290 5.84 -7.70 6.59
C ALA A 290 7.00 -7.45 7.57
N ARG A 291 8.25 -7.77 7.19
CA ARG A 291 9.45 -7.45 8.00
C ARG A 291 9.63 -5.93 8.17
N VAL A 292 9.41 -5.15 7.12
CA VAL A 292 9.44 -3.67 7.19
C VAL A 292 8.35 -3.14 8.13
N VAL A 293 7.12 -3.64 8.00
CA VAL A 293 5.99 -3.30 8.88
C VAL A 293 6.32 -3.60 10.35
N MET A 294 6.88 -4.78 10.64
CA MET A 294 7.32 -5.16 11.98
C MET A 294 8.44 -4.24 12.49
N GLY A 295 9.42 -3.91 11.64
CA GLY A 295 10.50 -2.97 11.99
C GLY A 295 10.00 -1.59 12.38
N PHE A 296 9.01 -1.05 11.65
CA PHE A 296 8.35 0.20 12.03
C PHE A 296 7.63 0.09 13.38
N ALA A 297 6.93 -1.01 13.64
CA ALA A 297 6.30 -1.24 14.94
C ALA A 297 7.33 -1.30 16.08
N ASP A 298 8.48 -1.95 15.86
CA ASP A 298 9.55 -2.13 16.84
C ASP A 298 10.24 -0.82 17.29
N ILE A 299 10.27 0.18 16.41
CA ILE A 299 10.76 1.53 16.71
C ILE A 299 9.65 2.45 17.22
N GLY A 300 8.44 1.93 17.35
CA GLY A 300 7.27 2.64 17.86
C GLY A 300 6.64 3.61 16.87
N TRP A 301 6.75 3.29 15.58
CA TRP A 301 5.97 3.94 14.53
C TRP A 301 4.64 3.21 14.37
N ILE A 302 3.53 3.96 14.48
CA ILE A 302 2.19 3.41 14.33
C ILE A 302 1.78 3.63 12.87
N LEU A 303 1.44 2.54 12.19
CA LEU A 303 0.97 2.58 10.81
C LEU A 303 -0.48 3.07 10.78
N ILE A 304 -0.73 4.14 10.03
CA ILE A 304 -2.06 4.78 9.91
C ILE A 304 -2.62 4.50 8.51
N PRO A 305 -3.92 4.16 8.39
CA PRO A 305 -4.55 3.96 7.09
C PRO A 305 -4.40 5.17 6.19
N THR A 306 -4.08 4.91 4.93
CA THR A 306 -4.02 5.96 3.93
C THR A 306 -5.45 6.31 3.52
N LEU A 307 -5.80 7.59 3.64
CA LEU A 307 -6.92 8.23 2.94
C LEU A 307 -6.64 8.29 1.44
N HIS A 308 -6.43 7.14 0.79
CA HIS A 308 -6.58 7.08 -0.65
C HIS A 308 -8.09 7.18 -0.91
N GLU A 309 -8.53 8.26 -1.56
CA GLU A 309 -9.86 8.23 -2.15
C GLU A 309 -9.87 7.05 -3.13
N LEU A 310 -10.86 6.14 -3.00
CA LEU A 310 -11.18 5.14 -4.03
C LEU A 310 -11.04 5.79 -5.40
N PRO A 311 -10.53 5.09 -6.44
CA PRO A 311 -10.05 5.72 -7.67
C PRO A 311 -11.13 6.58 -8.34
N ARG A 312 -11.20 7.86 -7.94
CA ARG A 312 -11.89 8.94 -8.65
C ARG A 312 -11.01 9.45 -9.80
N SER A 313 -9.77 8.94 -9.89
CA SER A 313 -8.73 9.35 -10.82
C SER A 313 -8.76 8.62 -12.17
N ILE A 314 -9.68 7.67 -12.40
CA ILE A 314 -9.93 7.17 -13.76
C ILE A 314 -11.08 8.03 -14.34
N PRO A 315 -10.85 8.84 -15.38
CA PRO A 315 -11.92 9.58 -16.03
C PRO A 315 -13.05 8.60 -16.42
N ASN A 316 -14.26 8.82 -15.88
CA ASN A 316 -15.45 8.00 -16.06
C ASN A 316 -15.45 6.58 -15.45
N ASN A 317 -14.56 6.25 -14.50
CA ASN A 317 -14.45 4.89 -13.93
C ASN A 317 -14.21 3.81 -14.99
N ARG A 318 -13.55 4.15 -16.11
CA ARG A 318 -13.29 3.18 -17.19
C ARG A 318 -11.89 3.20 -17.76
N TRP A 319 -11.28 2.02 -17.90
CA TRP A 319 -10.03 1.83 -18.66
C TRP A 319 -10.30 1.82 -20.18
N PRO A 320 -9.33 2.22 -21.02
CA PRO A 320 -9.53 2.35 -22.49
C PRO A 320 -10.02 1.07 -23.20
N TRP A 321 -9.63 -0.11 -22.69
CA TRP A 321 -10.02 -1.41 -23.23
C TRP A 321 -11.41 -1.88 -22.78
N GLN A 322 -12.07 -1.17 -21.86
CA GLN A 322 -13.46 -1.43 -21.49
C GLN A 322 -14.39 -0.86 -22.57
N SER A 323 -14.54 -1.59 -23.68
CA SER A 323 -15.38 -1.15 -24.80
C SER A 323 -16.84 -0.93 -24.37
N ARG A 324 -17.56 -0.08 -25.14
CA ARG A 324 -19.03 0.09 -25.04
C ARG A 324 -19.83 -1.19 -25.37
N SER A 325 -19.19 -2.24 -25.91
CA SER A 325 -19.86 -3.47 -26.40
C SER A 325 -19.95 -4.60 -25.36
N ARG A 326 -19.33 -4.43 -24.19
CA ARG A 326 -19.57 -5.30 -23.03
C ARG A 326 -20.18 -4.44 -21.93
N SER A 327 -21.45 -4.66 -21.64
CA SER A 327 -22.23 -3.98 -20.59
C SER A 327 -21.75 -4.36 -19.17
N ARG A 328 -20.44 -4.42 -18.93
CA ARG A 328 -19.85 -4.73 -17.62
C ARG A 328 -19.36 -3.43 -17.01
N HIS A 329 -19.82 -3.15 -15.80
CA HIS A 329 -19.34 -2.07 -14.95
C HIS A 329 -18.56 -2.67 -13.79
N ILE A 330 -17.63 -1.93 -13.19
CA ILE A 330 -17.03 -2.37 -11.92
C ILE A 330 -18.16 -2.37 -10.90
N ILE A 331 -18.44 -3.54 -10.34
CA ILE A 331 -19.46 -3.68 -9.30
C ILE A 331 -18.75 -3.44 -7.96
N TRP A 332 -18.79 -2.19 -7.52
CA TRP A 332 -18.37 -1.81 -6.18
C TRP A 332 -19.39 -2.31 -5.16
N PRO A 333 -18.97 -2.70 -3.95
CA PRO A 333 -19.90 -3.02 -2.88
C PRO A 333 -20.77 -1.80 -2.55
N VAL A 334 -22.05 -2.03 -2.25
CA VAL A 334 -22.97 -0.98 -1.83
C VAL A 334 -22.47 -0.46 -0.48
N THR A 335 -21.95 0.77 -0.44
CA THR A 335 -21.64 1.42 0.83
C THR A 335 -22.95 1.70 1.55
N THR A 336 -23.25 0.99 2.64
CA THR A 336 -24.25 1.46 3.60
C THR A 336 -23.67 2.70 4.28
N SER A 337 -23.82 3.85 3.63
CA SER A 337 -23.74 5.13 4.33
C SER A 337 -24.78 5.06 5.44
N THR A 338 -24.33 4.96 6.69
CA THR A 338 -25.13 5.40 7.83
C THR A 338 -25.33 6.90 7.63
N ALA A 339 -26.37 7.26 6.88
CA ALA A 339 -26.90 8.60 6.89
C ALA A 339 -27.29 8.88 8.34
N HIS A 340 -26.52 9.75 9.00
CA HIS A 340 -27.06 10.49 10.13
C HIS A 340 -28.29 11.23 9.61
N ALA A 341 -29.46 10.68 9.90
CA ALA A 341 -30.71 11.40 9.81
C ALA A 341 -30.65 12.54 10.84
N GLY A 342 -30.05 13.66 10.44
CA GLY A 342 -30.24 14.92 11.11
C GLY A 342 -31.71 15.27 11.03
N GLN A 343 -32.38 15.21 12.18
CA GLN A 343 -33.71 15.79 12.35
C GLN A 343 -33.65 17.26 11.94
N ALA A 344 -34.46 17.63 10.94
CA ALA A 344 -34.69 19.03 10.61
C ALA A 344 -35.36 19.72 11.82
N PRO A 345 -34.91 20.93 12.23
CA PRO A 345 -35.61 21.67 13.25
C PRO A 345 -36.98 22.11 12.71
N THR A 346 -38.02 21.73 13.44
CA THR A 346 -39.39 22.21 13.24
C THR A 346 -39.42 23.73 13.38
N ALA A 347 -39.76 24.43 12.30
CA ALA A 347 -40.21 25.81 12.38
C ALA A 347 -41.51 25.84 13.20
N ARG A 348 -41.51 26.56 14.32
CA ARG A 348 -42.74 27.07 14.95
C ARG A 348 -42.85 28.55 14.59
N MET A 349 -44.11 28.90 14.31
CA MET A 349 -44.74 30.18 13.94
C MET A 349 -43.97 31.46 14.23
#